data_AF-N8Y6M7-F1
#
_entry.id   AF-N8Y6M7-F1
#
_cell.length_a   1.000
_cell.length_b   1.000
_cell.length_c   1.000
_cell.angle_alpha   90.00
_cell.angle_beta   90.00
_cell.angle_gamma   90.00
#
_symmetry.space_group_name_H-M   'P 1'
#
loop_
_entity.id
_entity.type
_entity.pdbx_description
1 polymer ?
#
loop_
_entity_poly.entity_id
_entity_poly.type
_entity_poly.pdbx_seq_one_letter_code
_entity_poly.pdbx_strand_id
1 'polypeptide(L)'
;MSIMPASEATKISNGIPIVTIEEYKIEIEKEIKSAAERGSKFTNLHIDIKTNLGDVQALAVEFQQAGYRASISHTPSGRNYLFSVEWD
;
A
#
# COMPACT_ATOMS: atom_id res chain seq x y z
N MET A 1 -12.86 42.83 -22.07
CA MET A 1 -12.77 42.58 -20.62
C MET A 1 -13.01 41.09 -20.40
N SER A 2 -11.96 40.34 -20.12
CA SER A 2 -12.08 38.93 -19.72
C SER A 2 -12.14 38.86 -18.20
N ILE A 3 -13.10 38.07 -17.73
CA ILE A 3 -13.46 37.79 -16.35
C ILE A 3 -12.43 36.82 -15.74
N MET A 4 -11.94 37.17 -14.56
CA MET A 4 -11.17 36.37 -13.59
C MET A 4 -11.82 34.98 -13.32
N PRO A 5 -11.10 33.93 -12.83
CA PRO A 5 -10.51 34.01 -11.50
C PRO A 5 -9.22 33.23 -11.20
N ALA A 6 -8.68 33.63 -10.05
CA ALA A 6 -7.70 33.02 -9.18
C ALA A 6 -7.68 31.49 -9.18
N SER A 7 -6.48 30.92 -9.24
CA SER A 7 -5.86 30.37 -8.04
C SER A 7 -4.44 29.95 -8.37
N GLU A 8 -3.49 30.72 -7.86
CA GLU A 8 -2.11 30.26 -7.74
C GLU A 8 -2.10 29.00 -6.86
N ALA A 9 -1.38 28.00 -7.38
CA ALA A 9 -0.94 26.77 -6.74
C ALA A 9 -1.26 26.66 -5.24
N THR A 10 -2.19 25.76 -4.93
CA THR A 10 -2.42 25.24 -3.58
C THR A 10 -1.08 24.92 -2.94
N LYS A 11 -0.82 25.63 -1.85
CA LYS A 11 0.35 25.50 -0.97
C LYS A 11 0.76 24.04 -0.81
N ILE A 12 2.00 23.77 -1.21
CA ILE A 12 2.73 22.53 -0.96
C ILE A 12 2.63 22.27 0.54
N SER A 13 1.80 21.29 0.92
CA SER A 13 1.71 20.88 2.31
C SER A 13 3.04 20.22 2.68
N ASN A 14 3.78 20.85 3.59
CA ASN A 14 4.81 20.20 4.40
C ASN A 14 4.13 19.18 5.35
N GLY A 15 3.47 18.20 4.76
CA GLY A 15 2.83 17.09 5.44
C GLY A 15 3.78 15.91 5.43
N ILE A 16 3.85 15.23 6.58
CA ILE A 16 4.34 13.86 6.70
C ILE A 16 3.97 13.09 5.41
N PRO A 17 4.92 12.40 4.73
CA PRO A 17 4.59 11.70 3.51
C PRO A 17 3.42 10.75 3.80
N ILE A 18 2.26 11.07 3.23
CA ILE A 18 1.12 10.18 3.26
C ILE A 18 1.50 9.10 2.28
N VAL A 19 2.00 7.98 2.80
CA VAL A 19 2.32 6.82 1.97
C VAL A 19 1.00 6.36 1.34
N THR A 20 0.95 6.46 0.03
CA THR A 20 -0.22 6.11 -0.78
C THR A 20 -0.32 4.60 -0.91
N ILE A 21 -1.52 4.10 -1.21
CA ILE A 21 -1.72 2.66 -1.44
C ILE A 21 -0.86 2.14 -2.62
N GLU A 22 -0.61 3.00 -3.63
CA GLU A 22 0.27 2.71 -4.76
C GLU A 22 1.74 2.52 -4.32
N GLU A 23 2.22 3.30 -3.35
CA GLU A 23 3.57 3.12 -2.81
C GLU A 23 3.70 1.79 -2.06
N TYR A 24 2.68 1.41 -1.28
CA TYR A 24 2.64 0.09 -0.62
C TYR A 24 2.59 -1.06 -1.63
N LYS A 25 1.87 -0.88 -2.74
CA LYS A 25 1.86 -1.84 -3.85
C LYS A 25 3.26 -2.04 -4.44
N ILE A 26 3.96 -0.95 -4.76
CA ILE A 26 5.32 -1.02 -5.28
C ILE A 26 6.26 -1.70 -4.27
N GLU A 27 6.08 -1.43 -2.98
CA GLU A 27 6.89 -2.02 -1.92
C GLU A 27 6.67 -3.53 -1.78
N ILE A 28 5.41 -3.99 -1.74
CA ILE A 28 5.12 -5.43 -1.66
C ILE A 28 5.60 -6.18 -2.92
N GLU A 29 5.50 -5.60 -4.12
CA GLU A 29 6.01 -6.21 -5.35
C GLU A 29 7.54 -6.40 -5.31
N LYS A 30 8.26 -5.39 -4.80
CA LYS A 30 9.72 -5.49 -4.59
C LYS A 30 10.08 -6.58 -3.58
N GLU A 31 9.32 -6.66 -2.49
CA GLU A 31 9.51 -7.68 -1.46
C GLU A 31 9.22 -9.09 -2.02
N ILE A 32 8.17 -9.26 -2.82
CA ILE A 32 7.86 -10.53 -3.51
C ILE A 32 9.03 -10.93 -4.40
N LYS A 33 9.52 -10.03 -5.26
CA LYS A 33 10.66 -10.30 -6.14
C LYS A 33 11.91 -10.71 -5.34
N SER A 34 12.24 -9.96 -4.29
CA SER A 34 13.41 -10.21 -3.45
C SER A 34 13.27 -11.49 -2.62
N ALA A 35 12.06 -11.87 -2.23
CA ALA A 35 11.77 -13.13 -1.55
C ALA A 35 11.86 -14.32 -2.52
N ALA A 36 11.34 -14.18 -3.75
CA ALA A 36 11.43 -15.20 -4.79
C ALA A 36 12.89 -15.48 -5.21
N GLU A 37 13.73 -14.44 -5.32
CA GLU A 37 15.17 -14.58 -5.58
C GLU A 37 15.90 -15.38 -4.49
N ARG A 38 15.37 -15.37 -3.25
CA ARG A 38 15.88 -16.15 -2.11
C ARG A 38 15.24 -17.54 -1.99
N GLY A 39 14.33 -17.91 -2.89
CA GLY A 39 13.57 -19.16 -2.84
C GLY A 39 12.45 -19.19 -1.79
N SER A 40 12.10 -18.03 -1.21
CA SER A 40 10.90 -17.92 -0.37
C SER A 40 9.65 -17.86 -1.24
N LYS A 41 8.54 -18.32 -0.69
CA LYS A 41 7.21 -18.33 -1.31
C LYS A 41 6.22 -17.38 -0.62
N PHE A 42 6.75 -16.50 0.22
CA PHE A 42 5.97 -15.69 1.13
C PHE A 42 6.69 -14.37 1.45
N THR A 43 5.92 -13.30 1.62
CA THR A 43 6.40 -12.03 2.17
C THR A 43 5.31 -11.28 2.94
N ASN A 44 5.76 -10.32 3.77
CA ASN A 44 4.92 -9.49 4.62
C ASN A 44 5.26 -8.01 4.45
N LEU A 45 4.24 -7.17 4.50
CA LEU A 45 4.36 -5.72 4.54
C LEU A 45 3.54 -5.13 5.68
N HIS A 46 4.11 -4.13 6.35
CA HIS A 46 3.41 -3.40 7.40
C HIS A 46 2.84 -2.10 6.81
N ILE A 47 1.52 -1.99 6.81
CA ILE A 47 0.80 -0.83 6.31
C ILE A 47 0.31 -0.01 7.50
N ASP A 48 0.53 1.30 7.50
CA ASP A 48 0.13 2.19 8.60
C ASP A 48 -1.40 2.15 8.77
N ILE A 49 -1.90 2.11 10.01
CA ILE A 49 -3.34 2.12 10.28
C ILE A 49 -4.05 3.40 9.82
N LYS A 50 -3.29 4.48 9.57
CA LYS A 50 -3.80 5.71 8.93
C LYS A 50 -4.26 5.48 7.49
N THR A 51 -3.78 4.42 6.82
CA THR A 51 -4.26 4.02 5.51
C THR A 51 -5.68 3.47 5.63
N ASN A 52 -6.55 3.84 4.71
CA ASN A 52 -7.93 3.38 4.71
C ASN A 52 -7.96 1.86 4.54
N LEU A 53 -8.62 1.16 5.48
CA LEU A 53 -8.77 -0.30 5.43
C LEU A 53 -9.38 -0.79 4.12
N GLY A 54 -10.31 -0.02 3.52
CA GLY A 54 -10.91 -0.34 2.23
C GLY A 54 -9.89 -0.39 1.09
N ASP A 55 -8.91 0.52 1.10
CA ASP A 55 -7.84 0.55 0.11
C ASP A 55 -6.88 -0.64 0.30
N VAL A 56 -6.58 -0.97 1.56
CA VAL A 56 -5.76 -2.16 1.89
C VAL A 56 -6.47 -3.45 1.46
N GLN A 57 -7.79 -3.54 1.67
CA GLN A 57 -8.61 -4.65 1.20
C GLN A 57 -8.65 -4.73 -0.33
N ALA A 58 -8.80 -3.60 -1.02
CA ALA A 58 -8.74 -3.54 -2.48
C ALA A 58 -7.39 -4.07 -3.00
N LEU A 59 -6.29 -3.67 -2.35
CA LEU A 59 -4.95 -4.18 -2.66
C LEU A 59 -4.88 -5.71 -2.48
N ALA A 60 -5.41 -6.26 -1.39
CA ALA A 60 -5.43 -7.71 -1.18
C ALA A 60 -6.22 -8.43 -2.29
N VAL A 61 -7.37 -7.89 -2.68
CA VAL A 61 -8.18 -8.44 -3.79
C VAL A 61 -7.40 -8.40 -5.11
N GLU A 62 -6.67 -7.32 -5.39
CA GLU A 62 -5.84 -7.21 -6.59
C GLU A 62 -4.76 -8.30 -6.63
N PHE A 63 -4.04 -8.52 -5.53
CA PHE A 63 -3.05 -9.60 -5.45
C PHE A 63 -3.70 -10.99 -5.57
N GLN A 64 -4.89 -11.19 -5.01
CA GLN A 64 -5.66 -12.43 -5.19
C GLN A 64 -6.03 -12.68 -6.65
N GLN A 65 -6.44 -11.63 -7.38
CA GLN A 65 -6.76 -11.72 -8.81
C GLN A 65 -5.51 -12.01 -9.66
N ALA A 66 -4.33 -11.54 -9.22
CA ALA A 66 -3.05 -11.84 -9.84
C ALA A 66 -2.53 -13.26 -9.53
N GLY A 67 -3.26 -14.05 -8.74
CA GLY A 67 -2.94 -15.45 -8.43
C GLY A 67 -2.16 -15.67 -7.14
N TYR A 68 -1.94 -14.61 -6.35
CA TYR A 68 -1.30 -14.72 -5.03
C TYR A 68 -2.33 -15.04 -3.94
N ARG A 69 -1.90 -15.66 -2.84
CA ARG A 69 -2.71 -15.75 -1.62
C ARG A 69 -2.39 -14.54 -0.75
N ALA A 70 -3.21 -13.50 -0.84
CA ALA A 70 -3.07 -12.30 -0.02
C ALA A 70 -4.04 -12.29 1.17
N SER A 71 -3.57 -11.84 2.34
CA SER A 71 -4.38 -11.69 3.55
C SER A 71 -3.98 -10.46 4.36
N ILE A 72 -4.90 -9.95 5.17
CA ILE A 72 -4.69 -8.77 6.01
C ILE A 72 -5.05 -9.15 7.45
N SER A 73 -4.17 -8.80 8.39
CA SER A 73 -4.42 -8.97 9.82
C SER A 73 -4.04 -7.72 10.61
N HIS A 74 -4.55 -7.59 11.83
CA HIS A 74 -4.14 -6.50 12.73
C HIS A 74 -2.90 -6.94 13.50
N THR A 75 -1.88 -6.08 13.54
CA THR A 75 -0.74 -6.32 14.41
C THR A 75 -1.15 -6.18 15.89
N PRO A 76 -0.51 -6.92 16.83
CA PRO A 76 -0.85 -6.85 18.26
C PRO A 76 -0.73 -5.44 18.87
N SER A 77 0.07 -4.57 18.24
CA SER A 77 0.22 -3.17 18.65
C SER A 77 -0.98 -2.30 18.26
N GLY A 78 -1.84 -2.75 17.34
CA GLY A 78 -2.97 -2.01 16.79
C GLY A 78 -2.57 -0.78 15.98
N ARG A 79 -1.30 -0.63 15.63
CA ARG A 79 -0.78 0.56 14.91
C ARG A 79 -0.62 0.35 13.41
N ASN A 80 -0.56 -0.90 12.97
CA ASN A 80 -0.37 -1.28 11.58
C ASN A 80 -1.25 -2.45 11.19
N TYR A 81 -1.63 -2.51 9.92
CA TYR A 81 -2.08 -3.72 9.27
C TYR A 81 -0.87 -4.54 8.83
N LEU A 82 -0.93 -5.85 9.02
CA LEU A 82 0.00 -6.81 8.44
C LEU A 82 -0.63 -7.35 7.16
N PHE A 83 -0.03 -6.98 6.03
CA PHE A 83 -0.37 -7.47 4.70
C PHE A 83 0.56 -8.62 4.35
N SER A 84 0.01 -9.80 4.11
CA SER A 84 0.77 -11.03 3.87
C SER A 84 0.44 -11.58 2.49
N VAL A 85 1.47 -11.93 1.72
CA VAL A 85 1.33 -12.49 0.37
C VAL A 85 2.13 -13.78 0.24
N GLU A 86 1.49 -14.83 -0.26
CA GLU A 86 2.08 -16.15 -0.55
C GLU A 86 1.84 -16.55 -2.02
N TRP A 87 2.74 -17.35 -2.60
CA TRP A 87 2.61 -17.91 -3.95
C TRP A 87 3.12 -19.37 -4.02
N ASP A 88 2.67 -20.11 -5.02
CA ASP A 88 3.07 -21.51 -5.28
C ASP A 88 4.22 -21.61 -6.30
#